data_AF-A0A974X6F2-F1
#
_entry.id   AF-A0A974X6F2-F1
#
_cell.length_a   1.000
_cell.length_b   1.000
_cell.length_c   1.000
_cell.angle_alpha   90.00
_cell.angle_beta   90.00
_cell.angle_gamma   90.00
#
_symmetry.space_group_name_H-M   'P 1'
#
loop_
_entity.id
_entity.type
_entity.pdbx_description
1 polymer ?
#
loop_
_entity_poly.entity_id
_entity_poly.type
_entity_poly.pdbx_seq_one_letter_code
_entity_poly.pdbx_strand_id
1 'polypeptide(L)'
;MTTFIVIAVIAVIVLVVLAVAFVVIQRKNREANIERADELRTKAATEAQGTIAPAQDRAATAEAEAAEARAVAEKAEAEAEAARLEAQQVEAAHEAQVRAADRLDPRVDHKADDYAPQVAGTVDQQPTSPSEVNVEPASETTAQTTAQTTAAEQPADTEQPATSPGLPRRTPGAQEMPGRPIETDGSGGWFTRKDSEQS
;
A
#
# COMPACT_ATOMS: atom_id res chain seq x y z
N MET A 1 85.85 22.54 27.54
CA MET A 1 84.84 23.60 27.80
C MET A 1 84.28 24.19 26.50
N THR A 2 85.10 24.52 25.50
CA THR A 2 84.66 25.10 24.21
C THR A 2 83.79 24.18 23.34
N THR A 3 84.09 22.88 23.25
CA THR A 3 83.31 21.90 22.47
C THR A 3 81.86 21.77 22.94
N PHE A 4 81.64 21.79 24.27
CA PHE A 4 80.31 21.72 24.86
C PHE A 4 79.47 22.96 24.52
N ILE A 5 80.09 24.15 24.52
CA ILE A 5 79.44 25.41 24.15
C ILE A 5 79.03 25.38 22.68
N VAL A 6 79.91 24.89 21.79
CA VAL A 6 79.59 24.76 20.35
C VAL A 6 78.41 23.81 20.12
N ILE A 7 78.39 22.65 20.78
CA ILE A 7 77.27 21.68 20.66
C ILE A 7 75.96 22.30 21.17
N ALA A 8 75.99 23.00 22.31
CA ALA A 8 74.82 23.65 22.87
C ALA A 8 74.26 24.73 21.92
N VAL A 9 75.13 25.55 21.31
CA VAL A 9 74.73 26.56 20.34
C VAL A 9 74.09 25.93 19.10
N ILE A 10 74.68 24.86 18.56
CA ILE A 10 74.11 24.13 17.41
C ILE A 10 72.74 23.56 17.77
N ALA A 11 72.59 22.95 18.95
CA ALA A 11 71.32 22.40 19.40
C ALA A 11 70.21 23.46 19.51
N VAL A 12 70.53 24.65 20.03
CA VAL A 12 69.58 25.77 20.10
C VAL A 12 69.19 26.24 18.70
N ILE A 13 70.14 26.37 17.78
CA ILE A 13 69.85 26.76 16.38
C ILE A 13 68.92 25.74 15.72
N VAL A 14 69.18 24.44 15.89
CA VAL A 14 68.33 23.37 15.35
C VAL A 14 66.91 23.46 15.93
N LEU A 15 66.77 23.69 17.23
CA LEU A 15 65.46 23.86 17.86
C LEU A 15 64.68 25.06 17.31
N VAL A 16 65.36 26.20 17.10
CA VAL A 16 64.74 27.39 16.52
C VAL A 16 64.27 27.12 15.10
N VAL A 17 65.07 26.44 14.27
CA VAL A 17 64.68 26.09 12.89
C VAL A 17 63.47 25.16 12.88
N LEU A 18 63.43 24.16 13.77
CA LEU A 18 62.29 23.25 13.88
C LEU A 18 61.01 23.95 14.33
N ALA A 19 61.10 24.87 15.29
CA ALA A 19 59.96 25.65 15.76
C ALA A 19 59.37 26.53 14.64
N VAL A 20 60.23 27.20 13.86
CA VAL A 20 59.79 28.02 12.71
C VAL A 20 59.14 27.15 11.64
N ALA A 21 59.73 26.00 11.31
CA ALA A 21 59.16 25.07 10.34
C ALA A 21 57.76 24.59 10.75
N PHE A 22 57.56 24.27 12.04
CA PHE A 22 56.27 23.80 12.56
C PHE A 22 55.17 24.87 12.42
N VAL A 23 55.46 26.13 12.73
CA VAL A 23 54.50 27.24 12.61
C VAL A 23 54.10 27.47 11.15
N VAL A 24 55.05 27.39 10.21
CA VAL A 24 54.77 27.54 8.77
C VAL A 24 53.86 26.41 8.27
N ILE A 25 54.12 25.17 8.68
CA ILE A 25 53.28 24.01 8.33
C ILE A 25 51.88 24.16 8.91
N GLN A 26 51.73 24.60 10.16
CA GLN A 26 50.42 24.84 10.76
C GLN A 26 49.61 25.90 10.01
N ARG A 27 50.24 27.03 9.64
CA ARG A 27 49.56 28.11 8.89
C ARG A 27 49.08 27.62 7.53
N LYS A 28 49.95 26.91 6.79
CA LYS A 28 49.58 26.29 5.50
C LYS A 28 48.46 25.27 5.63
N ASN A 29 48.49 24.42 6.65
CA ASN A 29 47.42 23.43 6.87
C ASN A 29 46.08 24.09 7.21
N ARG A 30 46.10 25.22 7.91
CA ARG A 30 44.88 25.98 8.24
C ARG A 30 44.26 26.60 7.00
N GLU A 31 45.07 27.21 6.14
CA GLU A 31 44.65 27.74 4.84
C GLU A 31 44.09 26.64 3.94
N ALA A 32 44.81 25.51 3.80
CA ALA A 32 44.34 24.36 3.01
C ALA A 32 43.05 23.74 3.55
N ASN A 33 42.85 23.72 4.88
CA ASN A 33 41.60 23.25 5.47
C ASN A 33 40.44 24.21 5.22
N ILE A 34 40.69 25.52 5.19
CA ILE A 34 39.67 26.51 4.86
C ILE A 34 39.25 26.36 3.40
N GLU A 35 40.20 26.26 2.47
CA GLU A 35 39.91 26.04 1.04
C GLU A 35 39.12 24.74 0.82
N ARG A 36 39.53 23.64 1.45
CA ARG A 36 38.79 22.37 1.40
C ARG A 36 37.37 22.49 1.97
N ALA A 37 37.19 23.24 3.05
CA ALA A 37 35.86 23.45 3.62
C ALA A 37 34.96 24.23 2.66
N ASP A 38 35.49 25.25 1.98
CA ASP A 38 34.73 26.02 1.00
C ASP A 38 34.45 25.23 -0.28
N GLU A 39 35.37 24.38 -0.72
CA GLU A 39 35.10 23.41 -1.79
C GLU A 39 33.98 22.43 -1.41
N LEU A 40 33.99 21.89 -0.20
CA LEU A 40 32.96 20.97 0.28
C LEU A 40 31.60 21.66 0.37
N ARG A 41 31.54 22.91 0.86
CA ARG A 41 30.31 23.72 0.88
C ARG A 41 29.80 23.97 -0.53
N THR A 42 30.67 24.30 -1.47
CA THR A 42 30.30 24.56 -2.86
C THR A 42 29.81 23.28 -3.54
N LYS A 43 30.51 22.15 -3.37
CA LYS A 43 30.09 20.84 -3.89
C LYS A 43 28.74 20.42 -3.32
N ALA A 44 28.55 20.55 -2.01
CA ALA A 44 27.28 20.25 -1.34
C ALA A 44 26.14 21.17 -1.82
N ALA A 45 26.41 22.46 -2.03
CA ALA A 45 25.41 23.39 -2.57
C ALA A 45 25.00 23.03 -4.01
N THR A 46 25.96 22.69 -4.87
CA THR A 46 25.69 22.26 -6.25
C THR A 46 24.92 20.93 -6.29
N GLU A 47 25.31 19.96 -5.46
CA GLU A 47 24.63 18.67 -5.37
C GLU A 47 23.22 18.82 -4.78
N ALA A 48 23.05 19.67 -3.77
CA ALA A 48 21.76 20.01 -3.18
C ALA A 48 20.82 20.63 -4.22
N GLN A 49 21.31 21.52 -5.08
CA GLN A 49 20.50 22.07 -6.17
C GLN A 49 20.04 20.99 -7.15
N GLY A 50 20.90 20.02 -7.47
CA GLY A 50 20.56 18.92 -8.39
C GLY A 50 19.65 17.85 -7.81
N THR A 51 19.57 17.71 -6.48
CA THR A 51 18.89 16.58 -5.83
C THR A 51 17.70 16.99 -4.97
N ILE A 52 17.81 18.09 -4.22
CA ILE A 52 16.78 18.51 -3.26
C ILE A 52 15.57 19.09 -3.99
N ALA A 53 15.78 19.99 -4.95
CA ALA A 53 14.67 20.57 -5.73
C ALA A 53 13.80 19.50 -6.42
N PRO A 54 14.35 18.56 -7.22
CA PRO A 54 13.53 17.53 -7.85
C PRO A 54 12.97 16.50 -6.86
N ALA A 55 13.57 16.34 -5.67
CA ALA A 55 12.98 15.51 -4.62
C ALA A 55 11.77 16.20 -3.97
N GLN A 56 11.85 17.51 -3.73
CA GLN A 56 10.72 18.31 -3.23
C GLN A 56 9.59 18.37 -4.24
N ASP A 57 9.89 18.58 -5.53
CA ASP A 57 8.87 18.58 -6.59
C ASP A 57 8.15 17.23 -6.65
N ARG A 58 8.89 16.11 -6.60
CA ARG A 58 8.29 14.77 -6.56
C ARG A 58 7.43 14.54 -5.31
N ALA A 59 7.87 15.04 -4.15
CA ALA A 59 7.09 14.95 -2.92
C ALA A 59 5.78 15.77 -3.05
N ALA A 60 5.85 17.00 -3.55
CA ALA A 60 4.68 17.83 -3.78
C ALA A 60 3.69 17.21 -4.77
N THR A 61 4.18 16.62 -5.87
CA THR A 61 3.32 15.90 -6.83
C THR A 61 2.66 14.69 -6.17
N ALA A 62 3.40 13.88 -5.42
CA ALA A 62 2.85 12.72 -4.73
C ALA A 62 1.80 13.12 -3.66
N GLU A 63 2.00 14.23 -2.97
CA GLU A 63 1.02 14.79 -2.02
C GLU A 63 -0.24 15.26 -2.74
N ALA A 64 -0.12 15.91 -3.89
CA ALA A 64 -1.25 16.33 -4.71
C ALA A 64 -2.06 15.14 -5.23
N GLU A 65 -1.39 14.11 -5.77
CA GLU A 65 -2.03 12.87 -6.23
C GLU A 65 -2.76 12.16 -5.07
N ALA A 66 -2.16 12.12 -3.88
CA ALA A 66 -2.79 11.55 -2.70
C ALA A 66 -4.03 12.34 -2.25
N ALA A 67 -4.00 13.67 -2.35
CA ALA A 67 -5.14 14.52 -2.04
C ALA A 67 -6.29 14.31 -3.04
N GLU A 68 -5.98 14.23 -4.34
CA GLU A 68 -6.97 13.93 -5.38
C GLU A 68 -7.60 12.54 -5.18
N ALA A 69 -6.80 11.53 -4.88
CA ALA A 69 -7.30 10.18 -4.62
C ALA A 69 -8.26 10.13 -3.41
N ARG A 70 -7.97 10.90 -2.35
CA ARG A 70 -8.87 11.02 -1.19
C ARG A 70 -10.19 11.70 -1.56
N ALA A 71 -10.14 12.79 -2.33
CA ALA A 71 -11.36 13.46 -2.79
C ALA A 71 -12.24 12.57 -3.66
N VAL A 72 -11.64 11.73 -4.52
CA VAL A 72 -12.38 10.74 -5.31
C VAL A 72 -13.00 9.67 -4.43
N ALA A 73 -12.26 9.17 -3.43
CA ALA A 73 -12.78 8.18 -2.49
C ALA A 73 -13.96 8.71 -1.68
N GLU A 74 -13.83 9.92 -1.12
CA GLU A 74 -14.92 10.59 -0.37
C GLU A 74 -16.17 10.77 -1.23
N LYS A 75 -16.00 11.14 -2.51
CA LYS A 75 -17.13 11.27 -3.44
C LYS A 75 -17.79 9.91 -3.70
N ALA A 76 -17.02 8.86 -3.94
CA ALA A 76 -17.55 7.53 -4.17
C ALA A 76 -18.28 6.97 -2.93
N GLU A 77 -17.78 7.26 -1.73
CA GLU A 77 -18.45 6.91 -0.47
C GLU A 77 -19.79 7.63 -0.33
N ALA A 78 -19.83 8.95 -0.58
CA ALA A 78 -21.08 9.72 -0.55
C ALA A 78 -22.11 9.21 -1.57
N GLU A 79 -21.69 8.85 -2.79
CA GLU A 79 -22.56 8.26 -3.81
C GLU A 79 -23.09 6.88 -3.37
N ALA A 80 -22.25 6.05 -2.75
CA ALA A 80 -22.67 4.76 -2.23
C ALA A 80 -23.66 4.90 -1.06
N GLU A 81 -23.47 5.86 -0.18
CA GLU A 81 -24.41 6.17 0.90
C GLU A 81 -25.75 6.67 0.36
N ALA A 82 -25.74 7.57 -0.61
CA ALA A 82 -26.95 8.04 -1.28
C ALA A 82 -27.73 6.88 -1.92
N ALA A 83 -27.04 6.00 -2.67
CA ALA A 83 -27.65 4.84 -3.30
C ALA A 83 -28.26 3.86 -2.28
N ARG A 84 -27.62 3.68 -1.12
CA ARG A 84 -28.17 2.85 -0.02
C ARG A 84 -29.44 3.47 0.55
N LEU A 85 -29.46 4.79 0.77
CA LEU A 85 -30.64 5.49 1.27
C LEU A 85 -31.80 5.45 0.26
N GLU A 86 -31.51 5.58 -1.03
CA GLU A 86 -32.50 5.44 -2.09
C GLU A 86 -33.08 4.01 -2.13
N ALA A 87 -32.22 2.99 -2.06
CA ALA A 87 -32.66 1.60 -2.01
C ALA A 87 -33.59 1.33 -0.81
N GLN A 88 -33.22 1.81 0.38
CA GLN A 88 -34.05 1.69 1.59
C GLN A 88 -35.40 2.42 1.44
N GLN A 89 -35.42 3.59 0.80
CA GLN A 89 -36.67 4.32 0.55
C GLN A 89 -37.58 3.57 -0.41
N VAL A 90 -37.02 2.99 -1.48
CA VAL A 90 -37.78 2.18 -2.44
C VAL A 90 -38.34 0.92 -1.75
N GLU A 91 -37.54 0.25 -0.94
CA GLU A 91 -37.98 -0.92 -0.17
C GLU A 91 -39.13 -0.56 0.79
N ALA A 92 -38.97 0.52 1.57
CA ALA A 92 -40.00 1.00 2.49
C ALA A 92 -41.30 1.40 1.76
N ALA A 93 -41.19 2.05 0.60
CA ALA A 93 -42.34 2.41 -0.23
C ALA A 93 -43.07 1.17 -0.75
N HIS A 94 -42.33 0.16 -1.19
CA HIS A 94 -42.88 -1.10 -1.66
C HIS A 94 -43.58 -1.88 -0.54
N GLU A 95 -42.96 -1.98 0.64
CA GLU A 95 -43.57 -2.59 1.83
C GLU A 95 -44.86 -1.86 2.24
N ALA A 96 -44.85 -0.53 2.22
CA ALA A 96 -46.03 0.28 2.52
C ALA A 96 -47.17 0.02 1.53
N GLN A 97 -46.85 -0.20 0.25
CA GLN A 97 -47.82 -0.55 -0.78
C GLN A 97 -48.41 -1.95 -0.55
N VAL A 98 -47.58 -2.96 -0.24
CA VAL A 98 -48.05 -4.31 0.10
C VAL A 98 -48.97 -4.26 1.32
N ARG A 99 -48.56 -3.57 2.39
CA ARG A 99 -49.39 -3.39 3.60
C ARG A 99 -50.71 -2.64 3.31
N ALA A 100 -50.73 -1.74 2.33
CA ALA A 100 -51.96 -1.08 1.90
C ALA A 100 -52.90 -2.02 1.16
N ALA A 101 -52.35 -2.92 0.31
CA ALA A 101 -53.12 -3.93 -0.39
C ALA A 101 -53.71 -4.98 0.58
N ASP A 102 -52.91 -5.49 1.52
CA ASP A 102 -53.34 -6.49 2.50
C ASP A 102 -54.46 -5.99 3.41
N ARG A 103 -54.47 -4.69 3.74
CA ARG A 103 -55.57 -4.07 4.51
C ARG A 103 -56.91 -4.07 3.76
N LEU A 104 -56.89 -4.14 2.43
CA LEU A 104 -58.08 -4.17 1.59
C LEU A 104 -58.52 -5.60 1.27
N ASP A 105 -57.65 -6.61 1.40
CA ASP A 105 -58.00 -8.00 1.15
C ASP A 105 -58.65 -8.65 2.39
N PRO A 106 -59.94 -9.02 2.34
CA PRO A 106 -60.60 -9.69 3.47
C PRO A 106 -60.05 -11.09 3.77
N ARG A 107 -59.21 -11.67 2.90
CA ARG A 107 -58.55 -12.95 3.13
C ARG A 107 -57.31 -12.85 4.03
N VAL A 108 -56.75 -11.65 4.21
CA VAL A 108 -55.52 -11.43 4.97
C VAL A 108 -55.84 -10.86 6.36
N ASP A 109 -55.47 -11.60 7.41
CA ASP A 109 -55.53 -11.10 8.79
C ASP A 109 -54.30 -10.25 9.12
N HIS A 110 -54.36 -8.99 8.75
CA HIS A 110 -53.33 -7.98 9.00
C HIS A 110 -53.30 -7.49 10.46
N LYS A 111 -54.08 -8.10 11.38
CA LYS A 111 -54.08 -7.77 12.82
C LYS A 111 -53.44 -8.85 13.70
N ALA A 112 -53.10 -10.00 13.12
CA ALA A 112 -52.43 -11.08 13.85
C ALA A 112 -51.02 -10.64 14.28
N ASP A 113 -50.57 -11.13 15.45
CA ASP A 113 -49.27 -10.79 16.03
C ASP A 113 -48.08 -11.33 15.20
N ASP A 114 -48.33 -12.26 14.29
CA ASP A 114 -47.36 -12.89 13.38
C ASP A 114 -47.42 -12.33 11.93
N TYR A 115 -48.15 -11.24 11.70
CA TYR A 115 -48.23 -10.62 10.38
C TYR A 115 -46.89 -10.00 9.94
N ALA A 116 -46.35 -10.49 8.82
CA ALA A 116 -45.20 -9.91 8.13
C ALA A 116 -45.56 -9.68 6.64
N PRO A 117 -45.48 -8.43 6.13
CA PRO A 117 -45.79 -8.14 4.73
C PRO A 117 -44.79 -8.84 3.80
N GLN A 118 -45.30 -9.69 2.90
CA GLN A 118 -44.46 -10.46 1.98
C GLN A 118 -44.06 -9.59 0.79
N VAL A 119 -42.85 -9.07 0.80
CA VAL A 119 -42.24 -8.33 -0.32
C VAL A 119 -41.36 -9.27 -1.15
N ALA A 120 -41.58 -9.32 -2.47
CA ALA A 120 -40.82 -10.15 -3.40
C ALA A 120 -39.32 -9.77 -3.39
N GLY A 121 -38.44 -10.72 -3.10
CA GLY A 121 -36.98 -10.54 -3.13
C GLY A 121 -36.30 -10.28 -1.78
N THR A 122 -37.01 -10.28 -0.66
CA THR A 122 -36.38 -10.30 0.68
C THR A 122 -35.90 -11.71 1.02
N VAL A 123 -34.79 -11.80 1.77
CA VAL A 123 -34.03 -13.03 2.07
C VAL A 123 -34.86 -14.12 2.75
N ASP A 124 -35.98 -13.75 3.38
CA ASP A 124 -36.90 -14.69 4.03
C ASP A 124 -37.87 -15.39 3.07
N GLN A 125 -37.88 -15.03 1.78
CA GLN A 125 -38.52 -15.84 0.75
C GLN A 125 -37.64 -17.04 0.39
N GLN A 126 -37.47 -17.97 1.34
CA GLN A 126 -37.17 -19.34 0.94
C GLN A 126 -38.42 -19.84 0.21
N PRO A 127 -38.37 -20.08 -1.12
CA PRO A 127 -39.51 -20.65 -1.81
C PRO A 127 -39.75 -22.00 -1.16
N THR A 128 -40.84 -22.14 -0.41
CA THR A 128 -41.38 -23.47 -0.14
C THR A 128 -41.62 -24.08 -1.50
N SER A 129 -40.73 -25.00 -1.89
CA SER A 129 -40.86 -25.83 -3.07
C SER A 129 -42.31 -26.26 -3.17
N PRO A 130 -42.97 -26.08 -4.34
CA PRO A 130 -44.35 -26.51 -4.48
C PRO A 130 -44.36 -27.98 -4.13
N SER A 131 -45.02 -28.33 -3.02
CA SER A 131 -45.25 -29.70 -2.63
C SER A 131 -45.81 -30.40 -3.86
N GLU A 132 -45.10 -31.43 -4.32
CA GLU A 132 -45.53 -32.33 -5.36
C GLU A 132 -46.97 -32.72 -5.09
N VAL A 133 -47.89 -32.17 -5.88
CA VAL A 133 -49.20 -32.78 -6.05
C VAL A 133 -48.90 -34.14 -6.65
N ASN A 134 -48.96 -35.14 -5.77
CA ASN A 134 -48.95 -36.55 -6.06
C ASN A 134 -49.93 -36.86 -7.21
N VAL A 135 -49.41 -36.87 -8.43
CA VAL A 135 -50.05 -37.51 -9.59
C VAL A 135 -49.20 -38.74 -9.88
N GLU A 136 -49.67 -39.88 -9.38
CA GLU A 136 -49.17 -41.20 -9.74
C GLU A 136 -49.30 -41.44 -11.26
N PRO A 137 -48.47 -42.34 -11.83
CA PRO A 137 -48.08 -42.33 -13.23
C PRO A 137 -49.07 -43.08 -14.11
N ALA A 138 -49.31 -42.55 -15.31
CA ALA A 138 -49.80 -43.34 -16.43
C ALA A 138 -48.78 -43.25 -17.57
N SER A 139 -48.22 -44.42 -17.88
CA SER A 139 -47.27 -44.72 -18.92
C SER A 139 -47.77 -44.38 -20.34
N GLU A 140 -46.80 -44.45 -21.27
CA GLU A 140 -46.89 -44.65 -22.72
C GLU A 140 -46.85 -43.39 -23.60
N THR A 141 -46.18 -43.31 -24.75
CA THR A 141 -45.13 -44.08 -25.46
C THR A 141 -44.96 -43.34 -26.81
N THR A 142 -43.75 -43.37 -27.40
CA THR A 142 -43.39 -43.05 -28.82
C THR A 142 -42.81 -41.64 -29.02
N ALA A 143 -41.47 -41.49 -29.04
CA ALA A 143 -40.54 -41.59 -30.20
C ALA A 143 -40.61 -40.36 -31.12
N GLN A 144 -39.57 -39.82 -31.76
CA GLN A 144 -38.21 -40.22 -32.07
C GLN A 144 -37.55 -39.03 -32.84
N THR A 145 -36.21 -39.01 -32.97
CA THR A 145 -35.49 -38.52 -34.19
C THR A 145 -35.35 -36.98 -34.31
N THR A 146 -34.19 -36.33 -34.54
CA THR A 146 -32.89 -36.70 -35.12
C THR A 146 -31.80 -35.75 -34.64
N ALA A 147 -30.58 -36.26 -34.47
CA ALA A 147 -29.34 -35.50 -34.47
C ALA A 147 -29.04 -34.95 -35.88
N GLN A 148 -28.57 -33.70 -35.98
CA GLN A 148 -27.76 -33.25 -37.12
C GLN A 148 -26.59 -32.40 -36.63
N THR A 149 -25.46 -33.08 -36.44
CA THR A 149 -24.13 -32.55 -36.70
C THR A 149 -23.98 -32.39 -38.21
N THR A 150 -23.61 -31.21 -38.69
CA THR A 150 -22.99 -31.03 -40.01
C THR A 150 -21.91 -29.96 -39.90
N ALA A 151 -20.71 -30.39 -40.25
CA ALA A 151 -19.49 -29.62 -40.32
C ALA A 151 -19.31 -28.99 -41.71
N ALA A 152 -18.33 -28.08 -41.78
CA ALA A 152 -17.75 -27.38 -42.94
C ALA A 152 -18.44 -26.08 -43.35
N GLU A 153 -17.77 -24.93 -43.17
CA GLU A 153 -16.92 -24.33 -44.23
C GLU A 153 -16.18 -23.07 -43.70
N GLN A 154 -14.84 -23.12 -43.68
CA GLN A 154 -13.91 -21.96 -43.72
C GLN A 154 -13.84 -21.46 -45.18
N PRO A 155 -13.45 -20.21 -45.55
CA PRO A 155 -12.44 -19.31 -44.95
C PRO A 155 -12.97 -17.85 -44.81
N ALA A 156 -12.31 -16.82 -44.26
CA ALA A 156 -10.93 -16.37 -44.28
C ALA A 156 -10.72 -15.28 -43.21
N ASP A 157 -9.45 -15.10 -42.82
CA ASP A 157 -8.79 -13.88 -42.33
C ASP A 157 -9.51 -12.93 -41.38
N THR A 158 -9.05 -12.89 -40.12
CA THR A 158 -8.61 -11.66 -39.43
C THR A 158 -7.80 -12.04 -38.19
N GLU A 159 -6.59 -11.50 -38.09
CA GLU A 159 -5.71 -11.53 -36.93
C GLU A 159 -6.40 -11.04 -35.65
N GLN A 160 -6.36 -11.81 -34.56
CA GLN A 160 -6.30 -11.20 -33.22
C GLN A 160 -5.78 -12.18 -32.15
N PRO A 161 -4.68 -11.86 -31.44
CA PRO A 161 -4.20 -12.65 -30.32
C PRO A 161 -5.00 -12.26 -29.05
N ALA A 162 -5.86 -13.16 -28.58
CA ALA A 162 -6.46 -13.04 -27.26
C ALA A 162 -5.57 -13.73 -26.21
N THR A 163 -4.54 -13.02 -25.75
CA THR A 163 -3.85 -13.33 -24.51
C THR A 163 -4.76 -12.96 -23.34
N SER A 164 -5.36 -13.96 -22.71
CA SER A 164 -5.99 -13.81 -21.39
C SER A 164 -4.97 -13.26 -20.38
N PRO A 165 -5.24 -12.18 -19.63
CA PRO A 165 -4.37 -11.76 -18.55
C PRO A 165 -4.48 -12.75 -17.39
N GLY A 166 -3.54 -13.69 -17.36
CA GLY A 166 -3.34 -14.60 -16.24
C GLY A 166 -2.95 -13.82 -14.99
N LEU A 167 -3.71 -14.02 -13.91
CA LEU A 167 -3.34 -13.56 -12.57
C LEU A 167 -1.97 -14.12 -12.17
N PRO A 168 -1.12 -13.36 -11.45
CA PRO A 168 0.12 -13.90 -10.92
C PRO A 168 -0.20 -14.99 -9.87
N ARG A 169 0.24 -16.21 -10.14
CA ARG A 169 0.21 -17.33 -9.20
C ARG A 169 1.03 -16.97 -7.96
N ARG A 170 0.39 -16.93 -6.78
CA ARG A 170 1.09 -16.97 -5.49
C ARG A 170 1.89 -18.26 -5.41
N THR A 171 3.20 -18.15 -5.20
CA THR A 171 4.09 -19.27 -4.89
C THR A 171 3.76 -19.80 -3.49
N PRO A 172 3.40 -21.09 -3.33
CA PRO A 172 3.32 -21.73 -2.02
C PRO A 172 4.71 -22.27 -1.67
N GLY A 173 5.43 -21.59 -0.77
CA GLY A 173 6.76 -22.08 -0.37
C GLY A 173 7.60 -21.17 0.52
N ALA A 174 6.99 -20.32 1.36
CA ALA A 174 7.75 -19.45 2.28
C ALA A 174 7.28 -19.56 3.74
N GLN A 175 6.87 -20.76 4.16
CA GLN A 175 6.53 -21.05 5.54
C GLN A 175 7.23 -22.35 5.93
N GLU A 176 8.39 -22.21 6.56
CA GLU A 176 8.99 -23.12 7.55
C GLU A 176 10.43 -22.63 7.80
N MET A 177 10.60 -21.73 8.77
CA MET A 177 11.87 -21.62 9.49
C MET A 177 11.62 -21.99 10.95
N PRO A 178 12.18 -23.11 11.45
CA PRO A 178 12.02 -23.56 12.82
C PRO A 178 12.79 -22.63 13.77
N GLY A 179 12.20 -22.40 14.94
CA GLY A 179 12.67 -21.45 15.93
C GLY A 179 14.15 -21.57 16.28
N ARG A 180 14.83 -20.42 16.24
CA ARG A 180 15.96 -20.17 17.14
C ARG A 180 15.45 -19.31 18.29
N PRO A 181 15.65 -19.72 19.55
CA PRO A 181 15.38 -18.84 20.68
C PRO A 181 16.32 -17.63 20.59
N ILE A 182 15.76 -16.45 20.81
CA ILE A 182 16.52 -15.21 20.99
C ILE A 182 17.22 -15.36 22.35
N GLU A 183 18.49 -15.75 22.34
CA GLU A 183 19.38 -15.55 23.47
C GLU A 183 19.56 -14.03 23.64
N THR A 184 18.76 -13.46 24.53
CA THR A 184 19.12 -12.23 25.24
C THR A 184 20.26 -12.58 26.19
N ASP A 185 21.49 -12.27 25.81
CA ASP A 185 22.54 -11.83 26.74
C ASP A 185 23.81 -11.48 25.95
N GLY A 186 24.38 -10.32 26.26
CA GLY A 186 25.80 -10.09 26.03
C GLY A 186 26.16 -9.04 24.98
N SER A 187 26.48 -7.85 25.50
CA SER A 187 27.64 -7.04 25.08
C SER A 187 27.54 -6.27 23.75
N GLY A 188 27.50 -4.94 23.88
CA GLY A 188 27.70 -4.05 22.74
C GLY A 188 27.38 -2.59 23.01
N GLY A 189 27.74 -2.07 24.19
CA GLY A 189 27.61 -0.65 24.48
C GLY A 189 28.54 0.19 23.60
N TRP A 190 27.96 0.93 22.64
CA TRP A 190 28.68 1.87 21.78
C TRP A 190 28.26 3.33 21.97
N PHE A 191 27.52 3.65 23.04
CA PHE A 191 27.14 5.03 23.33
C PHE A 191 27.39 5.41 24.79
N THR A 192 28.64 5.75 25.12
CA THR A 192 28.92 6.80 26.11
C THR A 192 30.07 7.68 25.61
N ARG A 193 29.70 8.79 24.98
CA ARG A 193 30.55 9.99 24.91
C ARG A 193 29.87 11.00 25.81
N LYS A 194 30.48 11.29 26.97
CA LYS A 194 30.23 12.54 27.70
C LYS A 194 31.49 12.92 28.45
N ASP A 195 32.13 13.97 27.96
CA ASP A 195 33.15 14.73 28.66
C ASP A 195 32.59 15.24 30.00
N SER A 196 33.38 15.15 31.09
CA SER A 196 33.31 16.07 32.23
C SER A 196 34.66 16.07 32.96
N GLU A 197 35.47 17.03 32.57
CA GLU A 197 36.37 17.87 33.36
C GLU A 197 37.01 17.33 34.67
N GLN A 198 38.34 17.47 34.67
CA GLN A 198 39.21 17.52 35.84
C GLN A 198 38.90 18.76 36.69
N SER A 199 38.85 18.60 38.02
CA SER A 199 39.32 19.59 38.99
C SER A 199 39.98 18.88 40.17
#